data_AF-A0A7S1UFP4-F1
#
_entry.id   AF-A0A7S1UFP4-F1
#
_cell.length_a   1.000
_cell.length_b   1.000
_cell.length_c   1.000
_cell.angle_alpha   90.00
_cell.angle_beta   90.00
_cell.angle_gamma   90.00
#
_symmetry.space_group_name_H-M   'P 1'
#
loop_
_entity.id
_entity.type
_entity.pdbx_description
1 polymer ?
#
loop_
_entity_poly.entity_id
_entity_poly.type
_entity_poly.pdbx_seq_one_letter_code
_entity_poly.pdbx_strand_id
1 'polypeptide(L)'
;QAGATVAATIHQPSSEVFDLFDICILLKNGCIVYEGGVKEMPGWFGQHGFPLPVHTNPADHVMTVVQEVADADMDRIGLFMVAPEGGAGDRPAMDFSEVSAHALVKKPGNALTHFATEVYWVGLRELRNSYRNQVALQTRFAITAFLMLLFALVFEGAADRDDTVP
;
A
#
# COMPACT_ATOMS: atom_id res chain seq x y z
N GLN A 1 -14.21 -10.82 19.59
CA GLN A 1 -13.35 -10.30 18.51
C GLN A 1 -14.15 -10.35 17.21
N ALA A 2 -14.09 -9.31 16.38
CA ALA A 2 -14.60 -9.39 15.01
C ALA A 2 -13.62 -10.27 14.23
N GLY A 3 -14.03 -11.45 13.78
CA GLY A 3 -13.16 -12.42 13.10
C GLY A 3 -12.77 -11.94 11.71
N ALA A 4 -11.74 -11.11 11.62
CA ALA A 4 -11.21 -10.57 10.38
C ALA A 4 -9.74 -10.97 10.21
N THR A 5 -9.40 -11.49 9.03
CA THR A 5 -8.00 -11.68 8.63
C THR A 5 -7.42 -10.35 8.21
N VAL A 6 -6.30 -9.95 8.81
CA VAL A 6 -5.58 -8.72 8.46
C VAL A 6 -4.23 -9.11 7.87
N ALA A 7 -3.95 -8.62 6.67
CA ALA A 7 -2.64 -8.69 6.05
C ALA A 7 -2.12 -7.27 5.85
N ALA A 8 -0.86 -7.03 6.23
CA ALA A 8 -0.22 -5.74 6.12
C ALA A 8 1.26 -5.91 5.74
N THR A 9 1.79 -4.95 4.99
CA THR A 9 3.23 -4.80 4.78
C THR A 9 3.72 -3.70 5.72
N ILE A 10 4.79 -3.98 6.47
CA ILE A 10 5.32 -3.03 7.45
C ILE A 10 6.83 -2.91 7.24
N HIS A 11 7.28 -1.67 7.14
CA HIS A 11 8.70 -1.35 7.11
C HIS A 11 9.13 -1.00 8.55
N GLN A 12 10.01 -1.81 9.14
CA GLN A 12 10.61 -1.58 10.47
C GLN A 12 9.58 -1.36 11.61
N PRO A 13 8.83 -2.40 12.00
CA PRO A 13 7.97 -2.32 13.17
C PRO A 13 8.82 -2.20 14.45
N SER A 14 8.32 -1.46 15.44
CA SER A 14 8.86 -1.57 16.80
C SER A 14 8.62 -2.98 17.35
N SER A 15 9.43 -3.41 18.32
CA SER A 15 9.28 -4.74 18.93
C SER A 15 7.88 -4.98 19.50
N GLU A 16 7.32 -3.97 20.18
CA GLU A 16 5.96 -4.06 20.74
C GLU A 16 4.90 -4.30 19.67
N VAL A 17 5.02 -3.66 18.50
CA VAL A 17 4.09 -3.84 17.39
C VAL A 17 4.31 -5.18 16.71
N PHE A 18 5.57 -5.61 16.58
CA PHE A 18 5.91 -6.88 15.98
C PHE A 18 5.36 -8.08 16.76
N ASP A 19 5.41 -8.00 18.09
CA ASP A 19 4.91 -9.04 19.00
C ASP A 19 3.38 -9.20 18.95
N LEU A 20 2.65 -8.26 18.35
CA LEU A 20 1.19 -8.35 18.16
C LEU A 20 0.80 -9.23 16.96
N PHE A 21 1.73 -9.54 16.05
CA PHE A 21 1.42 -10.35 14.89
C PHE A 21 1.47 -11.84 15.21
N ASP A 22 0.49 -12.58 14.70
CA ASP A 22 0.49 -14.04 14.79
C ASP A 22 1.51 -14.65 13.83
N ILE A 23 1.58 -14.13 12.60
CA ILE A 23 2.33 -14.67 11.49
C ILE A 23 3.25 -13.61 10.89
N CYS A 24 4.49 -13.99 10.59
CA CYS A 24 5.45 -13.19 9.84
C CYS A 24 5.80 -13.91 8.52
N ILE A 25 5.77 -13.15 7.43
CA ILE A 25 6.31 -13.56 6.14
C ILE A 25 7.41 -12.58 5.78
N LEU A 26 8.65 -13.08 5.66
CA LEU A 26 9.82 -12.30 5.30
C LEU A 26 10.27 -12.68 3.89
N LEU A 27 10.39 -11.65 3.05
CA LEU A 27 10.71 -11.81 1.63
C LEU A 27 12.04 -11.14 1.29
N LYS A 28 12.77 -11.74 0.36
CA LYS A 28 13.92 -11.12 -0.32
C LYS A 28 13.87 -11.46 -1.80
N ASN A 29 13.93 -10.45 -2.67
CA ASN A 29 13.93 -10.62 -4.12
C ASN A 29 12.79 -11.52 -4.65
N GLY A 30 11.61 -11.42 -4.04
CA GLY A 30 10.43 -12.24 -4.40
C GLY A 30 10.43 -13.66 -3.83
N CYS A 31 11.47 -14.05 -3.09
CA CYS A 31 11.61 -15.37 -2.47
C CYS A 31 11.30 -15.32 -0.98
N ILE A 32 10.78 -16.42 -0.42
CA ILE A 32 10.42 -16.51 1.00
C ILE A 32 11.65 -16.94 1.80
N VAL A 33 12.10 -16.04 2.67
CA VAL A 33 13.16 -16.31 3.65
C VAL A 33 12.57 -16.97 4.90
N TYR A 34 11.40 -16.52 5.32
CA TYR A 34 10.72 -17.05 6.49
C TYR A 34 9.21 -16.92 6.33
N GLU A 35 8.49 -17.97 6.68
CA GLU A 35 7.04 -17.98 6.82
C GLU A 35 6.73 -18.80 8.08
N GLY A 36 6.12 -18.17 9.08
CA GLY A 36 5.82 -18.83 10.35
C GLY A 36 5.34 -17.88 11.44
N GLY A 37 5.16 -18.40 12.65
CA GLY A 37 4.74 -17.60 13.79
C GLY A 37 5.87 -16.68 14.29
N VAL A 38 5.53 -15.44 14.68
CA VAL A 38 6.53 -14.46 15.15
C VAL A 38 7.42 -15.03 16.27
N LYS A 39 6.86 -15.89 17.12
CA LYS A 39 7.55 -16.53 18.25
C LYS A 39 8.54 -17.63 17.86
N GLU A 40 8.38 -18.24 16.69
CA GLU A 40 9.24 -19.34 16.21
C GLU A 40 10.44 -18.84 15.41
N MET A 41 10.35 -17.63 14.87
CA MET A 41 11.37 -16.99 14.05
C MET A 41 12.75 -16.91 14.70
N PRO A 42 12.91 -16.60 16.00
CA PRO A 42 14.24 -16.58 16.62
C PRO A 42 14.94 -17.93 16.55
N GLY A 43 14.17 -19.03 16.66
CA GLY A 43 14.70 -20.39 16.52
C GLY A 43 15.13 -20.72 15.10
N TRP A 44 14.37 -20.25 14.10
CA TRP A 44 14.72 -20.40 12.68
C TRP A 44 16.04 -19.71 12.34
N PHE A 45 16.18 -18.43 12.67
CA PHE A 45 17.40 -17.67 12.40
C PHE A 45 18.59 -18.22 13.20
N GLY A 46 18.38 -18.65 14.46
CA GLY A 46 19.39 -19.30 15.28
C GLY A 46 19.94 -20.61 14.68
N GLN A 47 19.09 -21.43 14.07
CA GLN A 47 19.51 -22.68 13.39
C GLN A 47 20.39 -22.42 12.15
N HIS A 48 20.24 -21.25 11.52
CA HIS A 48 20.97 -20.85 10.32
C HIS A 48 22.19 -19.94 10.64
N GLY A 49 22.59 -19.86 11.91
CA GLY A 49 23.79 -19.13 12.33
C GLY A 49 23.56 -17.66 12.70
N PHE A 50 22.30 -17.21 12.78
CA PHE A 50 21.93 -15.84 13.16
C PHE A 50 21.08 -15.81 14.43
N PRO A 51 21.65 -16.14 15.60
CA PRO A 51 20.90 -16.06 16.85
C PRO A 51 20.53 -14.60 17.16
N LEU A 52 19.28 -14.37 17.56
CA LEU A 52 18.84 -13.04 17.96
C LEU A 52 19.59 -12.56 19.21
N PRO A 53 20.26 -11.40 19.17
CA PRO A 53 20.91 -10.83 20.34
C PRO A 53 19.90 -10.43 21.42
N VAL A 54 20.33 -10.49 22.68
CA VAL A 54 19.50 -10.06 23.81
C VAL A 54 19.25 -8.55 23.70
N HIS A 55 18.03 -8.12 24.03
CA HIS A 55 17.60 -6.71 23.99
C HIS A 55 17.65 -6.05 22.60
N THR A 56 17.60 -6.84 21.52
CA THR A 56 17.48 -6.33 20.15
C THR A 56 16.08 -6.57 19.62
N ASN A 57 15.59 -5.65 18.81
CA ASN A 57 14.31 -5.81 18.11
C ASN A 57 14.40 -6.98 17.12
N PRO A 58 13.59 -8.05 17.29
CA PRO A 58 13.60 -9.19 16.38
C PRO A 58 13.41 -8.79 14.92
N ALA A 59 12.48 -7.87 14.65
CA ALA A 59 12.15 -7.42 13.31
C ALA A 59 13.31 -6.70 12.62
N ASP A 60 14.02 -5.84 13.37
CA ASP A 60 15.18 -5.13 12.83
C ASP A 60 16.33 -6.09 12.58
N HIS A 61 16.60 -7.00 13.53
CA HIS A 61 17.69 -7.96 13.39
C HIS A 61 17.52 -8.87 12.16
N VAL A 62 16.35 -9.48 11.98
CA VAL A 62 16.12 -10.35 10.82
C VAL A 62 16.14 -9.58 9.50
N MET A 63 15.68 -8.31 9.50
CA MET A 63 15.77 -7.44 8.33
C MET A 63 17.23 -7.14 7.98
N THR A 64 18.06 -6.82 8.97
CA THR A 64 19.50 -6.61 8.78
C THR A 64 20.19 -7.84 8.22
N VAL A 65 19.93 -9.02 8.78
CA VAL A 65 20.50 -10.29 8.28
C VAL A 65 20.12 -10.51 6.81
N VAL A 66 18.85 -10.33 6.46
CA VAL A 66 18.37 -10.51 5.08
C VAL A 66 18.96 -9.49 4.11
N GLN A 67 19.24 -8.27 4.57
CA GLN A 67 19.85 -7.23 3.74
C GLN A 67 21.37 -7.40 3.58
N GLU A 68 22.07 -7.83 4.62
CA GLU A 68 23.54 -7.91 4.64
C GLU A 68 24.08 -9.19 4.00
N VAL A 69 23.40 -10.33 4.17
CA VAL A 69 23.87 -11.61 3.62
C VAL A 69 23.57 -11.67 2.13
N ALA A 70 24.54 -12.04 1.31
CA ALA A 70 24.35 -12.19 -0.13
C ALA A 70 23.41 -13.37 -0.46
N ASP A 71 22.65 -13.26 -1.54
CA ASP A 71 21.67 -14.30 -1.93
C ASP A 71 22.31 -15.68 -2.07
N ALA A 72 23.50 -15.75 -2.69
CA ALA A 72 24.25 -16.99 -2.84
C ALA A 72 24.66 -17.63 -1.49
N ASP A 73 24.91 -16.81 -0.46
CA ASP A 73 25.24 -17.32 0.87
C ASP A 73 23.99 -17.76 1.63
N MET A 74 22.86 -17.05 1.47
CA MET A 74 21.56 -17.47 1.99
C MET A 74 21.11 -18.81 1.41
N ASP A 75 21.34 -19.04 0.11
CA ASP A 75 21.07 -20.33 -0.56
C ASP A 75 21.96 -21.44 0.00
N ARG A 76 23.26 -21.17 0.18
CA ARG A 76 24.23 -22.15 0.71
C ARG A 76 23.89 -22.62 2.12
N ILE A 77 23.45 -21.71 2.98
CA ILE A 77 23.08 -22.04 4.36
C ILE A 77 21.65 -22.57 4.47
N GLY A 78 20.85 -22.51 3.39
CA GLY A 78 19.46 -22.98 3.39
C GLY A 78 18.48 -22.02 4.08
N LEU A 79 18.81 -20.72 4.15
CA LEU A 79 17.96 -19.73 4.81
C LEU A 79 16.69 -19.41 4.02
N PHE A 80 16.69 -19.61 2.69
CA PHE A 80 15.46 -19.53 1.90
C PHE A 80 14.58 -20.75 2.16
N MET A 81 13.36 -20.52 2.66
CA MET A 81 12.34 -21.56 2.81
C MET A 81 11.77 -21.98 1.45
N VAL A 82 11.66 -21.03 0.51
CA VAL A 82 11.35 -21.32 -0.89
C VAL A 82 12.46 -20.73 -1.74
N ALA A 83 13.26 -21.60 -2.37
CA ALA A 83 14.41 -21.17 -3.15
C ALA A 83 13.97 -20.46 -4.45
N PRO A 84 14.77 -19.50 -4.96
CA PRO A 84 14.46 -18.75 -6.19
C PRO A 84 14.22 -19.62 -7.43
N GLU A 85 14.89 -20.78 -7.49
CA GLU A 85 14.87 -21.71 -8.63
C GLU A 85 13.86 -22.87 -8.43
N GLY A 86 12.92 -22.77 -7.48
CA GLY A 86 11.91 -23.80 -7.25
C GLY A 86 12.42 -25.03 -6.49
N GLY A 87 13.58 -24.91 -5.84
CA GLY A 87 14.01 -25.86 -4.82
C GLY A 87 13.07 -25.75 -3.61
N ALA A 88 12.27 -26.78 -3.39
CA ALA A 88 11.46 -26.90 -2.19
C ALA A 88 12.40 -26.92 -0.99
N GLY A 89 12.40 -25.87 -0.16
CA GLY A 89 12.94 -26.01 1.18
C GLY A 89 12.19 -27.12 1.90
N ASP A 90 12.87 -27.80 2.81
CA ASP A 90 12.37 -29.00 3.51
C ASP A 90 11.12 -28.74 4.39
N ARG A 91 10.68 -27.49 4.52
CA ARG A 91 9.48 -27.12 5.26
C ARG A 91 8.33 -26.78 4.32
N PRO A 92 7.17 -27.45 4.45
CA PRO A 92 5.97 -27.05 3.74
C PRO A 92 5.59 -25.63 4.15
N ALA A 93 5.13 -24.84 3.16
CA ALA A 93 4.47 -23.56 3.42
C ALA A 93 3.37 -23.75 4.47
N MET A 94 3.07 -22.70 5.25
CA MET A 94 2.03 -22.82 6.27
C MET A 94 0.70 -23.22 5.64
N ASP A 95 0.09 -24.28 6.15
CA ASP A 95 -1.19 -24.75 5.67
C ASP A 95 -2.32 -23.89 6.26
N PHE A 96 -2.81 -22.95 5.46
CA PHE A 96 -3.97 -22.12 5.79
C PHE A 96 -5.31 -22.85 5.63
N SER A 97 -5.33 -24.15 5.30
CA SER A 97 -6.56 -24.92 5.06
C SER A 97 -7.47 -24.99 6.30
N GLU A 98 -6.89 -25.15 7.50
CA GLU A 98 -7.64 -25.18 8.76
C GLU A 98 -8.25 -23.81 9.09
N VAL A 99 -7.52 -22.72 8.82
CA VAL A 99 -8.01 -21.34 9.02
C VAL A 99 -9.17 -21.04 8.07
N SER A 100 -9.09 -21.52 6.83
CA SER A 100 -10.16 -21.41 5.82
C SER A 100 -11.43 -22.18 6.22
N ALA A 101 -11.28 -23.35 6.85
CA ALA A 101 -12.42 -24.18 7.28
C ALA A 101 -13.26 -23.52 8.39
N HIS A 102 -12.62 -22.77 9.29
CA HIS A 102 -13.31 -22.00 10.34
C HIS A 102 -13.83 -20.64 9.86
N ALA A 103 -13.28 -20.11 8.78
CA ALA A 103 -13.81 -18.96 8.08
C ALA A 103 -15.04 -19.37 7.25
N LEU A 104 -16.20 -19.52 7.90
CA LEU A 104 -17.48 -19.46 7.19
C LEU A 104 -17.57 -18.08 6.53
N VAL A 105 -17.06 -17.97 5.31
CA VAL A 105 -17.03 -16.76 4.50
C VAL A 105 -18.47 -16.35 4.23
N LYS A 106 -19.02 -15.49 5.08
CA LYS A 106 -20.16 -14.67 4.70
C LYS A 106 -19.61 -13.76 3.61
N LYS A 107 -19.82 -14.15 2.34
CA LYS A 107 -19.52 -13.28 1.19
C LYS A 107 -20.05 -11.89 1.56
N PRO A 108 -19.22 -10.83 1.49
CA PRO A 108 -19.74 -9.49 1.66
C PRO A 108 -20.92 -9.37 0.69
N GLY A 109 -22.10 -9.07 1.23
CA GLY A 109 -23.29 -8.99 0.40
C GLY A 109 -23.01 -8.02 -0.75
N ASN A 110 -23.46 -8.36 -1.95
CA ASN A 110 -23.40 -7.47 -3.10
C ASN A 110 -24.38 -6.30 -2.89
N ALA A 111 -24.14 -5.47 -1.89
CA ALA A 111 -24.74 -4.16 -1.76
C ALA A 111 -24.02 -3.24 -2.77
N LEU A 112 -24.17 -3.57 -4.05
CA LEU A 112 -23.72 -2.71 -5.13
C LEU A 112 -24.59 -1.46 -5.07
N THR A 113 -23.97 -0.34 -4.73
CA THR A 113 -24.61 0.96 -4.83
C THR A 113 -25.03 1.20 -6.28
N HIS A 114 -26.23 1.75 -6.48
CA HIS A 114 -26.66 2.14 -7.83
C HIS A 114 -25.76 3.27 -8.36
N PHE A 115 -25.52 3.30 -9.68
CA PHE A 115 -24.74 4.34 -10.37
C PHE A 115 -25.11 5.77 -9.94
N ALA A 116 -26.41 6.08 -9.83
CA ALA A 116 -26.88 7.40 -9.39
C ALA A 116 -26.45 7.76 -7.96
N THR A 117 -26.38 6.76 -7.07
CA THR A 117 -25.92 6.94 -5.69
C THR A 117 -24.43 7.23 -5.64
N GLU A 118 -23.63 6.54 -6.47
CA GLU A 118 -22.19 6.79 -6.59
C GLU A 118 -21.90 8.18 -7.16
N VAL A 119 -22.58 8.56 -8.24
CA VAL A 119 -22.45 9.91 -8.84
C VAL A 119 -22.85 10.98 -7.84
N TYR A 120 -23.92 10.78 -7.08
CA TYR A 120 -24.36 11.72 -6.05
C TYR A 120 -23.29 11.92 -4.96
N TRP A 121 -22.75 10.84 -4.39
CA TRP A 121 -21.78 10.94 -3.31
C TRP A 121 -20.42 11.45 -3.77
N VAL A 122 -19.93 11.00 -4.93
CA VAL A 122 -18.70 11.54 -5.53
C VAL A 122 -18.90 13.02 -5.86
N GLY A 123 -20.02 13.41 -6.46
CA GLY A 123 -20.33 14.80 -6.79
C GLY A 123 -20.39 15.70 -5.55
N LEU A 124 -21.10 15.27 -4.51
CA LEU A 124 -21.19 16.02 -3.25
C LEU A 124 -19.82 16.11 -2.54
N ARG A 125 -19.01 15.05 -2.61
CA ARG A 125 -17.63 15.06 -2.10
C ARG A 125 -16.77 16.06 -2.87
N GLU A 126 -16.84 16.07 -4.19
CA GLU A 126 -16.09 17.02 -5.02
C GLU A 126 -16.54 18.47 -4.79
N LEU A 127 -17.84 18.72 -4.63
CA LEU A 127 -18.34 20.05 -4.27
C LEU A 127 -17.82 20.51 -2.91
N ARG A 128 -17.82 19.61 -1.90
CA ARG A 128 -17.26 19.91 -0.58
C ARG A 128 -15.76 20.18 -0.64
N ASN A 129 -15.03 19.40 -1.43
CA ASN A 129 -13.60 19.60 -1.66
C ASN A 129 -13.32 20.95 -2.36
N SER A 130 -14.09 21.25 -3.41
CA SER A 130 -14.00 22.49 -4.20
C SER A 130 -14.32 23.73 -3.35
N TYR A 131 -15.33 23.66 -2.49
CA TYR A 131 -15.67 24.76 -1.58
C TYR A 131 -14.59 25.01 -0.51
N ARG A 132 -13.97 23.93 0.02
CA ARG A 132 -12.87 24.04 0.99
C ARG A 132 -11.60 24.58 0.36
N ASN A 133 -11.35 24.28 -0.92
CA ASN A 133 -10.21 24.82 -1.66
C ASN A 133 -10.53 26.22 -2.24
N GLN A 134 -10.64 27.20 -1.34
CA GLN A 134 -10.93 28.59 -1.70
C GLN A 134 -9.89 29.18 -2.66
N VAL A 135 -8.61 28.79 -2.54
CA VAL A 135 -7.53 29.27 -3.42
C VAL A 135 -7.79 28.83 -4.86
N ALA A 136 -8.02 27.53 -5.10
CA ALA A 136 -8.28 27.03 -6.45
C ALA A 136 -9.56 27.66 -7.06
N LEU A 137 -10.58 27.88 -6.23
CA LEU A 137 -11.82 28.52 -6.68
C LEU A 137 -11.58 29.99 -7.07
N GLN A 138 -10.92 30.75 -6.22
CA GLN A 138 -10.57 32.15 -6.48
C GLN A 138 -9.66 32.29 -7.71
N THR A 139 -8.65 31.44 -7.86
CA THR A 139 -7.75 31.43 -9.03
C THR A 139 -8.52 31.19 -10.32
N ARG A 140 -9.48 30.24 -10.33
CA ARG A 140 -10.33 30.00 -11.51
C ARG A 140 -11.12 31.25 -11.89
N PHE A 141 -11.82 31.87 -10.93
CA PHE A 141 -12.59 33.09 -11.18
C PHE A 141 -11.69 34.26 -11.62
N ALA A 142 -10.53 34.44 -10.98
CA ALA A 142 -9.60 35.51 -11.30
C ALA A 142 -9.03 35.38 -12.72
N ILE A 143 -8.59 34.18 -13.11
CA ILE A 143 -8.07 33.94 -14.47
C ILE A 143 -9.18 34.15 -15.51
N THR A 144 -10.39 33.63 -15.28
CA THR A 144 -11.51 33.84 -16.21
C THR A 144 -11.86 35.31 -16.36
N ALA A 145 -11.94 36.06 -15.26
CA ALA A 145 -12.21 37.50 -15.30
C ALA A 145 -11.11 38.28 -16.04
N PHE A 146 -9.84 37.94 -15.79
CA PHE A 146 -8.70 38.54 -16.49
C PHE A 146 -8.75 38.27 -18.00
N LEU A 147 -8.99 37.02 -18.41
CA LEU A 147 -9.09 36.67 -19.82
C LEU A 147 -10.27 37.36 -20.51
N MET A 148 -11.42 37.49 -19.82
CA MET A 148 -12.58 38.23 -20.34
C MET A 148 -12.26 39.71 -20.54
N LEU A 149 -11.59 40.35 -19.57
CA LEU A 149 -11.19 41.75 -19.68
C LEU A 149 -10.18 41.96 -20.82
N LEU A 150 -9.18 41.07 -20.92
CA LEU A 150 -8.18 41.13 -22.00
C LEU A 150 -8.85 41.02 -23.37
N PHE A 151 -9.77 40.08 -23.53
CA PHE A 151 -10.51 39.92 -24.78
C PHE A 151 -11.35 41.18 -25.09
N ALA A 152 -12.06 41.72 -24.10
CA ALA A 152 -12.83 42.95 -24.28
C ALA A 152 -11.96 44.11 -24.75
N LEU A 153 -10.79 44.33 -24.13
CA LEU A 153 -9.87 45.41 -24.51
C LEU A 153 -9.23 45.21 -25.89
N VAL A 154 -8.88 43.97 -26.25
CA VAL A 154 -8.27 43.68 -27.57
C VAL A 154 -9.27 43.90 -28.70
N PHE A 155 -10.54 43.61 -28.48
CA PHE A 155 -11.60 43.72 -29.49
C PHE A 155 -12.46 44.99 -29.33
N GLU A 156 -12.09 45.90 -28.43
CA GLU A 156 -12.74 47.20 -28.26
C GLU A 156 -12.58 48.01 -29.57
N GLY A 157 -13.69 48.24 -30.27
CA GLY A 157 -13.71 48.94 -31.57
C GLY A 157 -13.50 48.05 -32.80
N ALA A 158 -13.41 46.72 -32.68
CA ALA A 158 -13.38 45.82 -33.84
C ALA A 158 -14.71 45.83 -34.63
N ALA A 159 -15.83 46.14 -33.96
CA ALA A 159 -17.15 46.22 -34.59
C ALA A 159 -17.41 47.54 -35.35
N ASP A 160 -16.64 48.59 -35.08
CA ASP A 160 -16.87 49.94 -35.63
C ASP A 160 -16.12 50.17 -36.96
N ARG A 161 -15.42 49.14 -37.47
CA ARG A 161 -14.55 49.23 -38.65
C ARG A 161 -15.17 48.70 -39.95
N ASP A 162 -16.43 48.28 -39.96
CA ASP A 162 -17.05 47.63 -41.14
C ASP A 162 -18.17 48.44 -41.84
N ASP A 163 -18.51 49.66 -41.38
CA ASP A 163 -19.61 50.44 -41.98
C ASP A 163 -19.16 51.64 -42.84
N THR A 164 -17.88 51.73 -43.22
CA THR A 164 -17.41 52.76 -44.17
C THR A 164 -16.54 52.18 -45.27
N VAL A 165 -17.16 51.43 -46.18
CA VAL A 165 -16.65 51.26 -47.54
C VAL A 165 -17.72 51.78 -48.52
N PRO A 166 -17.47 52.89 -49.25
CA PRO A 166 -18.30 53.27 -50.39
C PRO A 166 -18.10 52.36 -51.61
#